data_AF-A0A9D6KZD6-F1
#
_entry.id   AF-A0A9D6KZD6-F1
#
_cell.length_a   1.000
_cell.length_b   1.000
_cell.length_c   1.000
_cell.angle_alpha   90.00
_cell.angle_beta   90.00
_cell.angle_gamma   90.00
#
_symmetry.space_group_name_H-M   'P 1'
#
loop_
_entity.id
_entity.type
_entity.pdbx_description
1 polymer ?
#
loop_
_entity_poly.entity_id
_entity_poly.type
_entity_poly.pdbx_seq_one_letter_code
_entity_poly.pdbx_strand_id
1 'polypeptide(L)'
;MRRTQWLLSAALLMVAGIALVAAGQAPPAVPPAHPESARVLEVRLDDAIYPTQADFINDAFDEAARTNARLVLITMNTPGGLDSSMRAIIQKII
;
A
#
# COMPACT_ATOMS: atom_id res chain seq x y z
N MET A 1 5.54 61.75 -31.43
CA MET A 1 4.59 60.63 -31.68
C MET A 1 5.29 59.30 -31.99
N ARG A 2 6.30 59.23 -32.86
CA ARG A 2 6.97 57.96 -33.25
C ARG A 2 7.74 57.22 -32.13
N ARG A 3 8.31 57.94 -31.15
CA ARG A 3 9.09 57.36 -30.03
C ARG A 3 8.23 56.62 -28.99
N THR A 4 7.07 57.18 -28.65
CA THR A 4 6.13 56.56 -27.70
C THR A 4 5.52 55.28 -28.26
N GLN A 5 5.28 55.24 -29.57
CA GLN A 5 4.76 54.05 -30.25
C GLN A 5 5.77 52.89 -30.25
N TRP A 6 7.08 53.16 -30.37
CA TRP A 6 8.13 52.13 -30.28
C TRP A 6 8.24 51.51 -28.89
N LEU A 7 8.12 52.32 -27.84
CA LEU A 7 8.15 51.85 -26.45
C LEU A 7 6.92 51.00 -26.09
N LEU A 8 5.74 51.37 -26.58
CA LEU A 8 4.50 50.61 -26.39
C LEU A 8 4.54 49.25 -27.11
N SER A 9 5.06 49.21 -28.34
CA SER A 9 5.23 47.95 -29.09
C SER A 9 6.23 47.01 -28.43
N ALA A 10 7.36 47.54 -27.93
CA ALA A 10 8.37 46.76 -27.24
C ALA A 10 7.85 46.17 -25.91
N ALA A 11 7.09 46.97 -25.15
CA ALA A 11 6.45 46.50 -23.92
C ALA A 11 5.41 45.40 -24.18
N LEU A 12 4.60 45.54 -25.24
CA LEU A 12 3.60 44.53 -25.61
C LEU A 12 4.25 43.19 -26.03
N LEU A 13 5.34 43.24 -26.80
CA LEU A 13 6.11 42.05 -27.18
C LEU A 13 6.74 41.37 -25.97
N MET A 14 7.22 42.14 -24.98
CA MET A 14 7.81 41.58 -23.77
C MET A 14 6.77 40.86 -22.91
N VAL A 15 5.58 41.45 -22.75
CA VAL A 15 4.45 40.83 -22.01
C VAL A 15 3.96 39.57 -22.72
N ALA A 16 3.86 39.58 -24.05
CA ALA A 16 3.48 38.40 -24.84
C ALA A 16 4.50 37.26 -24.70
N GLY A 17 5.80 37.57 -24.66
CA GLY A 17 6.86 36.59 -24.44
C GLY A 17 6.78 35.93 -23.05
N ILE A 18 6.51 36.71 -22.00
CA ILE A 18 6.37 36.20 -20.64
C ILE A 18 5.13 35.30 -20.51
N ALA A 19 4.02 35.67 -21.15
CA ALA A 19 2.80 34.87 -21.16
C ALA A 19 3.00 33.50 -21.84
N LEU A 20 3.84 33.44 -22.88
CA LEU A 20 4.12 32.20 -23.60
C LEU A 20 4.99 31.23 -22.78
N VAL A 21 5.92 31.75 -21.98
CA VAL A 21 6.76 30.94 -21.08
C VAL A 21 5.95 30.38 -19.90
N ALA A 22 4.96 31.12 -19.41
CA ALA A 22 4.08 30.65 -18.34
C ALA A 22 3.14 29.52 -18.78
N ALA A 23 2.69 29.53 -20.04
CA ALA A 23 1.77 28.53 -20.58
C ALA A 23 2.40 27.13 -20.78
N GLY A 24 3.74 27.05 -20.85
CA GLY A 24 4.47 25.81 -21.07
C GLY A 24 4.79 25.00 -19.80
N GLN A 25 4.51 25.54 -18.61
CA GLN A 25 4.85 24.92 -17.33
C GLN A 25 3.66 24.11 -16.80
N ALA A 26 3.31 23.03 -17.50
CA ALA A 26 2.42 22.03 -16.92
C ALA A 26 3.20 21.27 -15.84
N PRO A 27 2.67 21.14 -14.61
CA PRO A 27 3.32 20.31 -13.60
C PRO A 27 3.45 18.87 -14.12
N PRO A 28 4.57 18.18 -13.84
CA PRO A 28 4.74 16.80 -14.24
C PRO A 28 3.57 15.98 -13.68
N ALA A 29 2.90 15.24 -14.56
CA ALA A 29 1.82 14.35 -14.16
C ALA A 29 2.39 13.29 -13.22
N VAL A 30 2.04 13.36 -11.93
CA VAL A 30 2.36 12.30 -10.98
C VAL A 30 1.46 11.11 -11.33
N PRO A 31 2.02 9.95 -11.72
CA PRO A 31 1.21 8.76 -11.96
C PRO A 31 0.44 8.41 -10.69
N PRO A 32 -0.80 7.91 -10.79
CA PRO A 32 -1.51 7.43 -9.62
C PRO A 32 -0.64 6.39 -8.90
N ALA A 33 -0.38 6.62 -7.62
CA ALA A 33 0.31 5.66 -6.78
C ALA A 33 -0.54 4.38 -6.77
N HIS A 34 0.01 3.28 -7.28
CA HIS A 34 -0.63 1.99 -7.14
C HIS A 34 -0.41 1.54 -5.70
N PRO A 35 -1.46 1.14 -4.96
CA PRO A 35 -1.27 0.58 -3.63
C PRO A 35 -0.33 -0.62 -3.76
N GLU A 36 0.75 -0.60 -2.99
CA GLU A 36 1.67 -1.72 -2.87
C GLU A 36 0.85 -2.97 -2.54
N SER A 37 1.02 -4.05 -3.31
CA SER A 37 0.23 -5.27 -3.13
C SER A 37 0.41 -5.79 -1.72
N ALA A 38 -0.67 -5.79 -0.93
CA ALA A 38 -0.65 -6.25 0.44
C ALA A 38 -0.28 -7.74 0.48
N ARG A 39 0.79 -8.09 1.20
CA ARG A 39 1.17 -9.48 1.43
C ARG A 39 0.17 -10.15 2.37
N VAL A 40 -0.33 -11.32 1.98
CA VAL A 40 -1.18 -12.19 2.80
C VAL A 40 -0.43 -13.50 3.03
N LEU A 41 -0.31 -13.93 4.29
CA LEU A 41 0.24 -15.23 4.64
C LEU A 41 -0.90 -16.23 4.76
N GLU A 42 -0.89 -17.29 3.96
CA GLU A 42 -1.89 -18.36 4.04
C GLU A 42 -1.36 -19.53 4.90
N VAL A 43 -2.19 -19.99 5.82
CA VAL A 43 -1.97 -21.15 6.68
C VAL A 43 -3.13 -22.11 6.46
N ARG A 44 -2.83 -23.38 6.18
CA ARG A 44 -3.86 -24.42 5.98
C ARG A 44 -3.76 -25.47 7.08
N LEU A 45 -4.89 -25.72 7.75
CA LEU A 45 -5.06 -26.77 8.75
C LEU A 45 -6.03 -27.81 8.22
N ASP A 46 -5.53 -29.03 8.07
CA ASP A 46 -6.33 -30.22 7.76
C ASP A 46 -6.29 -31.16 8.97
N ASP A 47 -7.41 -31.82 9.27
CA ASP A 47 -7.54 -32.82 10.35
C ASP A 47 -7.60 -32.21 11.77
N ALA A 48 -7.56 -33.06 12.80
CA ALA A 48 -7.73 -32.66 14.19
C ALA A 48 -6.57 -31.80 14.71
N ILE A 49 -6.90 -30.84 15.58
CA ILE A 49 -5.95 -29.88 16.15
C ILE A 49 -5.20 -30.46 17.36
N TYR A 50 -3.89 -30.65 17.17
CA TYR A 50 -2.91 -31.09 18.18
C TYR A 50 -2.00 -29.93 18.62
N PRO A 51 -1.22 -30.08 19.72
CA PRO A 51 -0.35 -29.01 20.23
C PRO A 51 0.65 -28.50 19.18
N THR A 52 1.17 -29.40 18.34
CA THR A 52 2.10 -29.05 17.25
C THR A 52 1.51 -28.07 16.23
N GLN A 53 0.20 -28.11 16.00
CA GLN A 53 -0.47 -27.19 15.07
C GLN A 53 -0.72 -25.83 15.71
N ALA A 54 -0.94 -25.80 17.04
CA ALA A 54 -1.01 -24.53 17.78
C ALA A 54 0.36 -23.82 17.74
N ASP A 55 1.46 -24.56 17.90
CA ASP A 55 2.82 -24.02 17.74
C ASP A 55 3.06 -23.51 16.32
N PHE A 56 2.65 -24.27 15.30
CA PHE A 56 2.74 -23.85 13.90
C PHE A 56 1.98 -22.54 13.61
N ILE A 57 0.79 -22.37 14.19
CA ILE A 57 0.02 -21.12 14.10
C ILE A 57 0.80 -19.96 14.73
N ASN A 58 1.42 -20.17 15.89
CA ASN A 58 2.25 -19.15 16.53
C ASN A 58 3.41 -18.72 15.64
N ASP A 59 4.14 -19.69 15.07
CA ASP A 59 5.25 -19.43 14.14
C ASP A 59 4.79 -18.67 12.89
N ALA A 60 3.59 -18.97 12.39
CA ALA A 60 3.01 -18.27 11.24
C ALA A 60 2.71 -16.80 11.54
N PHE A 61 2.20 -16.47 12.73
CA PHE A 61 2.01 -15.06 13.14
C PHE A 61 3.35 -14.32 13.25
N ASP A 62 4.38 -14.98 13.79
CA ASP A 62 5.70 -14.38 13.93
C ASP A 62 6.36 -14.20 12.54
N GLU A 63 6.14 -15.11 11.60
CA GLU A 63 6.54 -14.96 10.19
C GLU A 63 5.78 -13.83 9.48
N ALA A 64 4.47 -13.71 9.72
CA ALA A 64 3.66 -12.62 9.17
C ALA A 64 4.18 -11.25 9.62
N ALA A 65 4.56 -11.13 10.90
CA ALA A 65 5.17 -9.93 11.44
C ALA A 65 6.54 -9.63 10.79
N ARG A 66 7.41 -10.65 10.69
CA ARG A 66 8.75 -10.52 10.07
C ARG A 66 8.68 -10.13 8.59
N THR A 67 7.69 -10.63 7.86
CA THR A 67 7.53 -10.38 6.42
C THR A 67 6.64 -9.19 6.09
N ASN A 68 6.19 -8.43 7.09
CA ASN A 68 5.24 -7.33 6.94
C ASN A 68 3.94 -7.75 6.20
N ALA A 69 3.47 -8.99 6.41
CA ALA A 69 2.18 -9.42 5.93
C ALA A 69 1.07 -8.59 6.59
N ARG A 70 0.12 -8.13 5.79
CA ARG A 70 -1.02 -7.33 6.26
C ARG A 70 -2.14 -8.19 6.82
N LEU A 71 -2.14 -9.49 6.51
CA LEU A 71 -3.17 -10.44 6.89
C LEU A 71 -2.57 -11.85 7.00
N VAL A 72 -3.07 -12.63 7.96
CA VAL A 72 -2.93 -14.08 8.01
C VAL A 72 -4.28 -14.70 7.66
N LEU A 73 -4.33 -15.48 6.58
CA LEU A 73 -5.50 -16.24 6.16
C LEU A 73 -5.34 -17.68 6.66
N ILE A 74 -6.20 -18.10 7.59
CA ILE A 74 -6.20 -19.47 8.10
C ILE A 74 -7.37 -20.22 7.45
N THR A 75 -7.05 -21.19 6.59
CA THR A 75 -8.04 -22.11 6.01
C THR A 75 -8.09 -23.39 6.83
N MET A 76 -9.28 -23.79 7.27
CA MET A 76 -9.43 -24.90 8.21
C MET A 76 -10.46 -25.90 7.71
N ASN A 77 -10.03 -27.16 7.61
CA ASN A 77 -10.90 -28.33 7.46
C ASN A 77 -10.61 -29.29 8.61
N THR A 78 -11.17 -28.96 9.78
CA THR A 78 -10.88 -29.68 11.03
C THR A 78 -12.19 -30.11 11.70
N PRO A 79 -12.28 -31.33 12.24
CA PRO A 79 -13.42 -31.75 13.06
C PRO A 79 -13.41 -31.12 14.47
N GLY A 80 -12.30 -30.46 14.84
CA GLY A 80 -12.02 -29.94 16.17
C GLY A 80 -10.64 -30.39 16.65
N GLY A 81 -10.42 -30.42 17.96
CA GLY A 81 -9.14 -30.84 18.53
C GLY A 81 -9.14 -30.77 20.04
N LEU A 82 -7.95 -30.83 20.63
CA LEU A 82 -7.79 -30.68 22.08
C LEU A 82 -8.19 -29.26 22.51
N ASP A 83 -8.95 -29.16 23.60
CA ASP A 83 -9.40 -27.87 24.13
C ASP A 83 -8.22 -26.94 24.45
N SER A 84 -7.14 -27.49 25.01
CA SER A 84 -5.92 -26.72 25.29
C SER A 84 -5.28 -26.15 24.02
N SER A 85 -5.21 -26.92 22.95
CA SER A 85 -4.66 -26.48 21.66
C SER A 85 -5.54 -25.43 21.00
N MET A 86 -6.86 -25.62 21.01
CA MET A 86 -7.81 -24.63 20.49
C MET A 86 -7.76 -23.32 21.29
N ARG A 87 -7.69 -23.41 22.62
CA ARG A 87 -7.62 -22.24 23.51
C ARG A 87 -6.31 -21.48 23.33
N ALA A 88 -5.19 -22.17 23.10
CA ALA A 88 -3.92 -21.55 22.76
C ALA A 88 -3.99 -20.77 21.44
N ILE A 89 -4.58 -21.35 20.39
CA ILE A 89 -4.78 -20.66 19.10
C ILE A 89 -5.67 -19.41 19.28
N ILE A 90 -6.79 -19.53 20.00
CA ILE A 90 -7.70 -18.40 20.24
C ILE A 90 -6.98 -17.27 20.99
N GLN A 91 -6.17 -17.58 22.01
CA GLN A 91 -5.41 -16.58 22.78
C GLN A 91 -4.34 -15.86 21.96
N LYS A 92 -3.88 -16.43 20.85
CA LYS A 92 -2.97 -15.73 19.92
C LYS A 92 -3.72 -14.75 19.00
N ILE A 93 -5.01 -14.97 18.79
CA ILE A 93 -5.86 -14.17 17.87
C ILE A 93 -6.50 -12.97 18.58
N ILE A 94 -6.90 -13.12 19.84
CA ILE A 94 -7.58 -12.08 20.64
C ILE A 94 -6.56 -11.25 21.40
#